data_AF-A0A6P4YJ67-F1
#
_entry.id   AF-A0A6P4YJ67-F1
#
_cell.length_a   1.000
_cell.length_b   1.000
_cell.length_c   1.000
_cell.angle_alpha   90.00
_cell.angle_beta   90.00
_cell.angle_gamma   90.00
#
_symmetry.space_group_name_H-M   'P 1'
#
loop_
_entity.id
_entity.type
_entity.pdbx_description
1 polymer ?
#
loop_
_entity_poly.entity_id
_entity_poly.type
_entity_poly.pdbx_seq_one_letter_code
_entity_poly.pdbx_strand_id
1 'polypeptide(L)'
;MNGQLSSTVVPFVSGIGRREEAILAMPYIMPRVVPDQKAKFENDEFFRKLGRECEIKYTGFRDRSHEERVVRFQADLREGHAEIAFVATGTNLALQFSPSADKAPSKEYVDFEKEPGKVHLQARFILNGVCVRWKGWIDLQRLDGIGSIEFDEEKAKIEEQQMKEAMEQATRRQREFEERQQAHRDQMERRAEEEAEMRRHLHQPSPSASSSD
;
A
#
# COMPACT_ATOMS: atom_id res chain seq x y z
N MET A 1 -10.44 -42.82 59.16
CA MET A 1 -11.39 -42.48 58.09
C MET A 1 -10.68 -41.52 57.16
N ASN A 2 -10.57 -41.93 55.90
CA ASN A 2 -9.47 -41.62 55.00
C ASN A 2 -9.69 -40.30 54.24
N GLY A 3 -8.72 -39.38 54.33
CA GLY A 3 -8.61 -38.22 53.44
C GLY A 3 -7.73 -38.57 52.25
N GLN A 4 -8.36 -38.89 51.13
CA GLN A 4 -7.71 -39.37 49.91
C GLN A 4 -7.20 -38.20 49.07
N LEU A 5 -5.88 -38.18 48.84
CA LEU A 5 -5.22 -37.43 47.77
C LEU A 5 -5.79 -37.90 46.42
N SER A 6 -6.19 -36.97 45.55
CA SER A 6 -6.34 -37.29 44.13
C SER A 6 -5.70 -36.20 43.28
N SER A 7 -4.72 -36.65 42.53
CA SER A 7 -3.86 -35.93 41.62
C SER A 7 -4.61 -35.58 40.34
N THR A 8 -4.26 -34.42 39.79
CA THR A 8 -4.58 -33.92 38.46
C THR A 8 -4.42 -34.97 37.36
N VAL A 9 -5.44 -35.09 36.51
CA VAL A 9 -5.32 -35.53 35.11
C VAL A 9 -6.24 -34.67 34.26
N VAL A 10 -5.67 -33.59 33.72
CA VAL A 10 -6.31 -32.87 32.60
C VAL A 10 -5.97 -33.67 31.34
N PRO A 11 -6.95 -34.09 30.53
CA PRO A 11 -6.66 -34.91 29.36
C PRO A 11 -5.86 -34.10 28.35
N PHE A 12 -4.75 -34.71 27.93
CA PHE A 12 -3.99 -34.39 26.73
C PHE A 12 -4.94 -34.40 25.53
N VAL A 13 -5.40 -33.22 25.10
CA VAL A 13 -6.06 -33.05 23.80
C VAL A 13 -4.96 -32.88 22.77
N SER A 14 -4.42 -34.02 22.34
CA SER A 14 -3.69 -34.15 21.09
C SER A 14 -4.58 -33.80 19.92
N GLY A 15 -4.11 -32.86 19.10
CA GLY A 15 -4.52 -32.70 17.72
C GLY A 15 -5.84 -31.96 17.54
N ILE A 16 -5.74 -30.69 17.14
CA ILE A 16 -6.52 -29.96 16.13
C ILE A 16 -6.24 -28.48 16.45
N GLY A 17 -5.27 -27.90 15.75
CA GLY A 17 -4.92 -26.49 15.94
C GLY A 17 -3.73 -26.06 15.11
N ARG A 18 -3.52 -26.70 13.95
CA ARG A 18 -2.32 -26.46 13.13
C ARG A 18 -2.65 -26.44 11.64
N ARG A 19 -3.78 -25.83 11.27
CA ARG A 19 -4.14 -25.61 9.86
C ARG A 19 -4.69 -24.22 9.54
N GLU A 20 -5.05 -23.39 10.51
CA GLU A 20 -5.64 -22.07 10.20
C GLU A 20 -4.64 -20.90 10.26
N GLU A 21 -3.49 -21.05 10.91
CA GLU A 21 -2.52 -19.93 11.02
C GLU A 21 -1.60 -19.75 9.80
N ALA A 22 -1.57 -20.72 8.87
CA ALA A 22 -0.71 -20.63 7.68
C ALA A 22 -1.33 -19.80 6.52
N ILE A 23 -2.56 -19.31 6.67
CA ILE A 23 -3.21 -18.44 5.66
C ILE A 23 -2.93 -16.95 5.94
N LEU A 24 -2.36 -16.60 7.11
CA LEU A 24 -2.22 -15.20 7.54
C LEU A 24 -0.81 -14.59 7.41
N ALA A 25 0.14 -15.27 6.76
CA ALA A 25 1.53 -14.82 6.65
C ALA A 25 2.00 -14.50 5.22
N MET A 26 1.07 -14.24 4.30
CA MET A 26 1.40 -13.51 3.08
C MET A 26 1.33 -12.01 3.42
N PRO A 27 2.43 -11.25 3.36
CA PRO A 27 2.33 -9.80 3.48
C PRO A 27 1.50 -9.30 2.30
N TYR A 28 0.24 -8.97 2.57
CA TYR A 28 -0.69 -8.37 1.64
C TYR A 28 -0.23 -6.95 1.31
N ILE A 29 0.91 -6.83 0.61
CA ILE A 29 1.32 -5.59 -0.02
C ILE A 29 0.43 -5.48 -1.26
N MET A 30 -0.73 -4.86 -1.10
CA MET A 30 -1.58 -4.52 -2.24
C MET A 30 -0.81 -3.56 -3.15
N PRO A 31 -0.54 -3.95 -4.40
CA PRO A 31 0.08 -3.06 -5.35
C PRO A 31 -0.86 -1.86 -5.60
N ARG A 32 -0.38 -0.65 -5.33
CA ARG A 32 -1.13 0.57 -5.71
C ARG A 32 -1.20 0.74 -7.23
N VAL A 33 -0.27 0.13 -7.94
CA VAL A 33 -0.11 0.21 -9.39
C VAL A 33 -0.27 -1.16 -10.04
N VAL A 34 -0.79 -1.18 -11.27
CA VAL A 34 -0.89 -2.42 -12.05
C VAL A 34 0.48 -2.87 -12.58
N PRO A 35 0.67 -4.17 -12.85
CA PRO A 35 1.75 -4.63 -13.70
C PRO A 35 1.64 -3.98 -15.10
N ASP A 36 2.80 -3.70 -15.73
CA ASP A 36 2.88 -3.14 -17.08
C ASP A 36 2.02 -1.89 -17.32
N GLN A 37 2.16 -0.90 -16.43
CA GLN A 37 1.38 0.35 -16.45
C GLN A 37 1.37 1.03 -17.84
N LYS A 38 2.49 1.01 -18.55
CA LYS A 38 2.62 1.58 -19.90
C LYS A 38 1.68 0.93 -20.91
N ALA A 39 1.65 -0.41 -20.93
CA ALA A 39 0.77 -1.15 -21.82
C ALA A 39 -0.71 -0.89 -21.48
N LYS A 40 -1.05 -0.77 -20.19
CA LYS A 40 -2.41 -0.40 -19.79
C LYS A 40 -2.77 1.01 -20.26
N PHE A 41 -1.87 1.98 -20.10
CA PHE A 41 -2.09 3.35 -20.56
C PHE A 41 -2.31 3.44 -22.08
N GLU A 42 -1.51 2.72 -22.87
CA GLU A 42 -1.56 2.78 -24.33
C GLU A 42 -2.78 2.06 -24.93
N ASN A 43 -3.21 0.94 -24.33
CA ASN A 43 -4.25 0.09 -24.89
C ASN A 43 -5.67 0.42 -24.40
N ASP A 44 -5.82 0.97 -23.18
CA ASP A 44 -7.12 1.25 -22.60
C ASP A 44 -7.78 2.48 -23.24
N GLU A 45 -9.03 2.33 -23.70
CA GLU A 45 -9.79 3.43 -24.30
C GLU A 45 -9.99 4.61 -23.35
N PHE A 46 -10.11 4.37 -22.05
CA PHE A 46 -10.27 5.41 -21.05
C PHE A 46 -9.07 6.36 -21.06
N PHE A 47 -7.85 5.81 -21.00
CA PHE A 47 -6.62 6.60 -21.06
C PHE A 47 -6.43 7.27 -22.42
N ARG A 48 -6.75 6.58 -23.52
CA ARG A 48 -6.67 7.16 -24.87
C ARG A 48 -7.61 8.35 -25.08
N LYS A 49 -8.80 8.33 -24.46
CA LYS A 49 -9.76 9.45 -24.51
C LYS A 49 -9.25 10.65 -23.72
N LEU A 50 -8.77 10.43 -22.49
CA LEU A 50 -8.25 11.49 -21.62
C LEU A 50 -6.87 12.01 -22.03
N GLY A 51 -6.08 11.21 -22.76
CA GLY A 51 -4.75 11.59 -23.23
C GLY A 51 -4.74 12.54 -24.42
N ARG A 52 -5.89 12.74 -25.06
CA ARG A 52 -6.05 13.80 -26.07
C ARG A 52 -6.34 15.12 -25.37
N GLU A 53 -5.90 16.22 -25.98
CA GLU A 53 -6.31 17.55 -25.56
C GLU A 53 -7.84 17.65 -25.61
N CYS A 54 -8.45 17.83 -24.44
CA CYS A 54 -9.88 17.90 -24.27
C CYS A 54 -10.26 19.19 -23.56
N GLU A 55 -11.45 19.70 -23.86
CA GLU A 55 -12.06 20.78 -23.08
C GLU A 55 -12.30 20.31 -21.64
N ILE A 56 -11.87 21.15 -20.70
CA ILE A 56 -12.06 20.96 -19.27
C ILE A 56 -12.81 22.15 -18.67
N LYS A 57 -13.52 21.90 -17.57
CA LYS A 57 -14.17 22.96 -16.79
C LYS A 57 -13.91 22.76 -15.30
N TYR A 58 -13.74 23.86 -14.58
CA TYR A 58 -13.75 23.83 -13.13
C TYR A 58 -15.18 23.53 -12.65
N THR A 59 -15.30 22.54 -11.77
CA THR A 59 -16.59 22.04 -11.27
C THR A 59 -16.86 22.34 -9.81
N GLY A 60 -15.98 23.09 -9.14
CA GLY A 60 -16.22 23.54 -7.77
C GLY A 60 -17.31 24.61 -7.67
N PHE A 61 -17.99 24.63 -6.52
CA PHE A 61 -18.98 25.64 -6.10
C PHE A 61 -20.05 25.97 -7.15
N ARG A 62 -20.64 24.96 -7.81
CA ARG A 62 -21.63 25.16 -8.90
C ARG A 62 -22.93 25.84 -8.46
N ASP A 63 -23.22 25.84 -7.17
CA ASP A 63 -24.35 26.52 -6.51
C ASP A 63 -24.15 28.04 -6.37
N ARG A 64 -22.93 28.54 -6.63
CA ARG A 64 -22.52 29.94 -6.39
C ARG A 64 -22.52 30.78 -7.66
N SER A 65 -22.48 32.10 -7.48
CA SER A 65 -22.36 33.05 -8.59
C SER A 65 -21.02 32.88 -9.32
N HIS A 66 -20.96 33.28 -10.57
CA HIS A 66 -19.74 33.15 -11.37
C HIS A 66 -18.54 33.91 -10.74
N GLU A 67 -18.78 35.13 -10.26
CA GLU A 67 -17.76 35.94 -9.59
C GLU A 67 -17.22 35.27 -8.31
N GLU A 68 -18.11 34.70 -7.49
CA GLU A 68 -17.69 33.94 -6.31
C GLU A 68 -16.86 32.71 -6.69
N ARG A 69 -17.26 32.00 -7.75
CA ARG A 69 -16.52 30.83 -8.25
C ARG A 69 -15.13 31.19 -8.75
N VAL A 70 -14.96 32.33 -9.41
CA VAL A 70 -13.65 32.83 -9.85
C VAL A 70 -12.72 33.08 -8.65
N VAL A 71 -13.22 33.74 -7.61
CA VAL A 71 -12.45 34.00 -6.40
C VAL A 71 -12.09 32.69 -5.68
N ARG A 72 -13.04 31.76 -5.58
CA ARG A 72 -12.84 30.44 -4.97
C ARG A 72 -11.83 29.60 -5.73
N PHE A 73 -11.96 29.52 -7.05
CA PHE A 73 -11.01 28.79 -7.89
C PHE A 73 -9.58 29.27 -7.67
N GLN A 74 -9.34 30.59 -7.64
CA GLN A 74 -8.02 31.13 -7.35
C GLN A 74 -7.54 30.84 -5.92
N ALA A 75 -8.43 30.73 -4.95
CA ALA A 75 -8.09 30.32 -3.59
C ALA A 75 -7.70 28.84 -3.54
N ASP A 76 -8.51 27.94 -4.10
CA ASP A 76 -8.25 26.50 -4.17
C ASP A 76 -6.88 26.22 -4.83
N LEU A 77 -6.57 26.94 -5.92
CA LEU A 77 -5.27 26.83 -6.59
C LEU A 77 -4.09 27.24 -5.71
N ARG A 78 -4.24 28.26 -4.86
CA ARG A 78 -3.19 28.66 -3.90
C ARG A 78 -3.08 27.66 -2.75
N GLU A 79 -4.17 27.01 -2.39
CA GLU A 79 -4.22 25.90 -1.43
C GLU A 79 -3.70 24.59 -2.04
N GLY A 80 -3.49 24.54 -3.36
CA GLY A 80 -2.86 23.42 -4.04
C GLY A 80 -3.83 22.29 -4.43
N HIS A 81 -5.11 22.59 -4.62
CA HIS A 81 -6.08 21.63 -5.14
C HIS A 81 -7.06 22.29 -6.13
N ALA A 82 -7.72 21.48 -6.96
CA ALA A 82 -8.82 21.93 -7.80
C ALA A 82 -9.68 20.75 -8.25
N GLU A 83 -10.98 20.99 -8.43
CA GLU A 83 -11.89 20.04 -9.04
C GLU A 83 -12.18 20.43 -10.48
N ILE A 84 -11.88 19.52 -11.42
CA ILE A 84 -12.10 19.73 -12.83
C ILE A 84 -12.88 18.58 -13.45
N ALA A 85 -13.52 18.83 -14.59
CA ALA A 85 -14.18 17.82 -15.39
C ALA A 85 -13.74 17.89 -16.84
N PHE A 86 -13.47 16.74 -17.43
CA PHE A 86 -13.35 16.58 -18.88
C PHE A 86 -14.74 16.64 -19.51
N VAL A 87 -15.00 17.65 -20.34
CA VAL A 87 -16.33 17.88 -20.94
C VAL A 87 -16.72 16.74 -21.88
N ALA A 88 -15.77 16.23 -22.66
CA ALA A 88 -16.03 15.19 -23.65
C ALA A 88 -16.41 13.83 -23.03
N THR A 89 -15.80 13.47 -21.90
CA THR A 89 -16.03 12.17 -21.25
C THR A 89 -16.93 12.26 -20.01
N GLY A 90 -17.16 13.47 -19.49
CA GLY A 90 -17.83 13.67 -18.20
C GLY A 90 -17.01 13.23 -16.99
N THR A 91 -15.70 12.97 -17.16
CA THR A 91 -14.84 12.48 -16.08
C THR A 91 -14.45 13.62 -15.15
N ASN A 92 -14.83 13.52 -13.87
CA ASN A 92 -14.41 14.47 -12.84
C ASN A 92 -13.09 14.00 -12.21
N LEU A 93 -12.15 14.92 -12.02
CA LEU A 93 -10.89 14.72 -11.32
C LEU A 93 -10.75 15.76 -10.21
N ALA A 94 -10.48 15.29 -8.99
CA ALA A 94 -9.95 16.13 -7.92
C ALA A 94 -8.43 16.10 -8.02
N LEU A 95 -7.84 17.21 -8.45
CA LEU A 95 -6.42 17.37 -8.62
C LEU A 95 -5.78 17.92 -7.34
N GLN A 96 -4.62 17.37 -7.00
CA GLN A 96 -3.75 17.88 -5.95
C GLN A 96 -2.41 18.26 -6.57
N PHE A 97 -2.01 19.51 -6.33
CA PHE A 97 -0.81 20.13 -6.89
C PHE A 97 0.34 20.22 -5.86
N SER A 98 0.03 20.06 -4.57
CA SER A 98 1.02 20.02 -3.51
C SER A 98 1.50 18.59 -3.23
N PRO A 99 2.82 18.34 -3.16
CA PRO A 99 3.35 17.03 -2.78
C PRO A 99 3.11 16.72 -1.28
N SER A 100 2.76 17.72 -0.48
CA SER A 100 2.44 17.61 0.94
C SER A 100 1.39 18.67 1.29
N ALA A 101 0.38 18.30 2.08
CA ALA A 101 -0.76 19.16 2.41
C ALA A 101 -0.35 20.52 3.01
N ASP A 102 0.77 20.59 3.74
CA ASP A 102 1.23 21.79 4.44
C ASP A 102 2.13 22.72 3.61
N LYS A 103 2.43 22.36 2.35
CA LYS A 103 3.31 23.14 1.49
C LYS A 103 2.53 23.76 0.34
N ALA A 104 2.74 25.06 0.14
CA ALA A 104 2.22 25.76 -1.04
C ALA A 104 2.68 25.05 -2.33
N PRO A 105 1.82 24.95 -3.35
CA PRO A 105 2.17 24.32 -4.61
C PRO A 105 3.35 25.05 -5.25
N SER A 106 4.29 24.30 -5.84
CA SER A 106 5.41 24.91 -6.55
C SER A 106 4.94 25.52 -7.87
N LYS A 107 5.73 26.45 -8.41
CA LYS A 107 5.49 27.05 -9.72
C LYS A 107 5.48 26.01 -10.86
N GLU A 108 6.08 24.83 -10.66
CA GLU A 108 6.02 23.73 -11.62
C GLU A 108 4.61 23.13 -11.75
N TYR A 109 3.84 23.12 -10.65
CA TYR A 109 2.50 22.56 -10.62
C TYR A 109 1.40 23.60 -10.83
N VAL A 110 1.63 24.85 -10.43
CA VAL A 110 0.68 25.97 -10.61
C VAL A 110 1.44 27.21 -11.08
N ASP A 111 1.25 27.58 -12.35
CA ASP A 111 1.92 28.73 -12.97
C ASP A 111 0.91 29.75 -13.50
N PHE A 112 0.85 30.92 -12.84
CA PHE A 112 0.04 32.07 -13.24
C PHE A 112 0.76 33.04 -14.19
N GLU A 113 2.09 32.91 -14.33
CA GLU A 113 2.92 33.87 -15.06
C GLU A 113 3.18 33.45 -16.51
N LYS A 114 2.96 32.16 -16.83
CA LYS A 114 3.21 31.62 -18.17
C LYS A 114 2.34 32.24 -19.27
N GLU A 115 1.07 32.50 -19.00
CA GLU A 115 0.16 33.18 -19.94
C GLU A 115 -0.83 34.08 -19.19
N PRO A 116 -0.93 35.38 -19.52
CA PRO A 116 -1.80 36.31 -18.79
C PRO A 116 -3.28 35.93 -18.95
N GLY A 117 -4.00 35.91 -17.83
CA GLY A 117 -5.42 35.55 -17.79
C GLY A 117 -5.68 34.04 -17.71
N LYS A 118 -4.64 33.21 -17.80
CA LYS A 118 -4.74 31.75 -17.66
C LYS A 118 -3.81 31.27 -16.56
N VAL A 119 -4.09 30.08 -16.07
CA VAL A 119 -3.20 29.35 -15.17
C VAL A 119 -2.85 28.02 -15.80
N HIS A 120 -1.55 27.72 -15.87
CA HIS A 120 -1.07 26.41 -16.28
C HIS A 120 -0.92 25.53 -15.05
N LEU A 121 -1.45 24.32 -15.17
CA LEU A 121 -1.58 23.40 -14.06
C LEU A 121 -0.97 22.05 -14.46
N GLN A 122 -0.30 21.43 -13.51
CA GLN A 122 0.26 20.09 -13.64
C GLN A 122 0.01 19.32 -12.35
N ALA A 123 -0.45 18.06 -12.44
CA ALA A 123 -0.67 17.20 -11.28
C ALA A 123 -0.21 15.78 -11.59
N ARG A 124 0.37 15.08 -10.60
CA ARG A 124 0.86 13.70 -10.72
C ARG A 124 0.07 12.81 -9.76
N PHE A 125 -0.57 11.75 -10.25
CA PHE A 125 -1.38 10.87 -9.42
C PHE A 125 -1.47 9.46 -10.01
N ILE A 126 -2.07 8.53 -9.26
CA ILE A 126 -2.33 7.16 -9.71
C ILE A 126 -3.81 7.07 -10.07
N LEU A 127 -4.11 6.78 -11.34
CA LEU A 127 -5.46 6.61 -11.85
C LEU A 127 -5.64 5.17 -12.32
N ASN A 128 -6.62 4.45 -11.76
CA ASN A 128 -6.89 3.03 -12.10
C ASN A 128 -5.62 2.14 -12.07
N GLY A 129 -4.69 2.43 -11.15
CA GLY A 129 -3.41 1.74 -11.00
C GLY A 129 -2.31 2.14 -12.00
N VAL A 130 -2.50 3.22 -12.77
CA VAL A 130 -1.48 3.76 -13.69
C VAL A 130 -1.02 5.11 -13.17
N CYS A 131 0.30 5.29 -13.02
CA CYS A 131 0.91 6.58 -12.77
C CYS A 131 0.71 7.50 -13.97
N VAL A 132 -0.03 8.58 -13.78
CA VAL A 132 -0.33 9.57 -14.80
C VAL A 132 0.05 10.96 -14.32
N ARG A 133 0.38 11.80 -15.29
CA ARG A 133 0.59 13.23 -15.11
C ARG A 133 -0.46 13.96 -15.92
N TRP A 134 -1.35 14.66 -15.24
CA TRP A 134 -2.29 15.57 -15.87
C TRP A 134 -1.60 16.91 -16.13
N LYS A 135 -1.87 17.50 -17.29
CA LYS A 135 -1.40 18.83 -17.68
C LYS A 135 -2.53 19.58 -18.35
N GLY A 136 -2.60 20.87 -18.12
CA GLY A 136 -3.58 21.72 -18.79
C GLY A 136 -3.40 23.18 -18.45
N TRP A 137 -4.32 23.98 -18.99
CA TRP A 137 -4.50 25.37 -18.60
C TRP A 137 -5.97 25.68 -18.45
N ILE A 138 -6.29 26.62 -17.56
CA ILE A 138 -7.66 27.11 -17.32
C ILE A 138 -7.64 28.63 -17.37
N ASP A 139 -8.64 29.23 -18.01
CA ASP A 139 -8.90 30.66 -18.00
C ASP A 139 -9.44 31.08 -16.62
N LEU A 140 -8.79 32.09 -16.02
CA LEU A 140 -9.09 32.53 -14.65
C LEU A 140 -10.47 33.16 -14.52
N GLN A 141 -11.04 33.69 -15.59
CA GLN A 141 -12.36 34.30 -15.60
C GLN A 141 -13.41 33.29 -16.03
N ARG A 142 -13.21 32.63 -17.17
CA ARG A 142 -14.21 31.72 -17.75
C ARG A 142 -14.35 30.40 -17.02
N LEU A 143 -13.33 29.99 -16.27
CA LEU A 143 -13.29 28.71 -15.54
C LEU A 143 -13.37 27.48 -16.48
N ASP A 144 -12.92 27.64 -17.71
CA ASP A 144 -12.77 26.60 -18.73
C ASP A 144 -11.37 26.61 -19.33
N GLY A 145 -11.01 25.55 -20.04
CA GLY A 145 -9.70 25.45 -20.67
C GLY A 145 -9.47 24.11 -21.34
N ILE A 146 -8.20 23.73 -21.48
CA ILE A 146 -7.79 22.49 -22.13
C ILE A 146 -6.89 21.69 -21.20
N GLY A 147 -7.13 20.38 -21.13
CA GLY A 147 -6.27 19.47 -20.39
C GLY A 147 -6.16 18.09 -21.04
N SER A 148 -5.10 17.38 -20.67
CA SER A 148 -4.85 16.00 -21.08
C SER A 148 -4.06 15.27 -19.99
N ILE A 149 -4.03 13.94 -20.08
CA ILE A 149 -3.17 13.11 -19.23
C ILE A 149 -2.06 12.45 -20.05
N GLU A 150 -0.89 12.34 -19.43
CA GLU A 150 0.29 11.66 -19.98
C GLU A 150 0.71 10.53 -19.03
N PHE A 151 1.34 9.50 -19.57
CA PHE A 151 1.97 8.48 -18.74
C PHE A 151 3.20 9.06 -18.01
N ASP A 152 3.29 8.77 -16.72
CA ASP A 152 4.38 9.25 -15.88
C ASP A 152 5.40 8.13 -15.62
N GLU A 153 6.36 7.97 -16.54
CA GLU A 153 7.42 6.95 -16.46
C GLU A 153 8.29 7.09 -15.20
N GLU A 154 8.57 8.32 -14.77
CA GLU A 154 9.40 8.57 -13.59
C GLU A 154 8.66 8.13 -12.32
N LYS A 155 7.40 8.54 -12.16
CA LYS A 155 6.59 8.14 -11.00
C LYS A 155 6.31 6.64 -11.02
N ALA A 156 6.09 6.04 -12.20
CA ALA A 156 5.92 4.60 -12.35
C ALA A 156 7.14 3.83 -11.84
N LYS A 157 8.36 4.26 -12.21
CA LYS A 157 9.62 3.66 -11.72
C LYS A 157 9.81 3.81 -10.22
N ILE A 158 9.47 4.98 -9.66
CA ILE A 158 9.56 5.22 -8.21
C ILE A 158 8.61 4.29 -7.46
N GLU A 159 7.34 4.18 -7.88
CA GLU A 159 6.37 3.29 -7.24
C GLU A 159 6.75 1.82 -7.38
N GLU A 160 7.29 1.41 -8.54
CA GLU A 160 7.80 0.05 -8.76
C GLU A 160 8.99 -0.26 -7.84
N GLN A 161 9.94 0.67 -7.72
CA GLN A 161 11.08 0.51 -6.82
C GLN A 161 10.65 0.46 -5.36
N GLN A 162 9.76 1.35 -4.92
CA GLN A 162 9.20 1.35 -3.57
C GLN A 162 8.47 0.05 -3.26
N MET A 163 7.73 -0.48 -4.23
CA MET A 163 7.04 -1.77 -4.08
C MET A 163 8.05 -2.92 -3.95
N LYS A 164 9.09 -2.94 -4.78
CA LYS A 164 10.14 -3.97 -4.73
C LYS A 164 10.85 -3.94 -3.37
N GLU A 165 11.22 -2.77 -2.89
CA GLU A 165 11.82 -2.59 -1.57
C GLU A 165 10.88 -3.06 -0.45
N ALA A 166 9.60 -2.71 -0.50
CA ALA A 166 8.61 -3.17 0.47
C ALA A 166 8.45 -4.69 0.45
N MET A 167 8.45 -5.31 -0.74
CA MET A 167 8.36 -6.76 -0.91
C MET A 167 9.60 -7.48 -0.40
N GLU A 168 10.80 -6.96 -0.67
CA GLU A 168 12.06 -7.49 -0.16
C GLU A 168 12.11 -7.40 1.37
N GLN A 169 11.70 -6.26 1.94
CA GLN A 169 11.59 -6.10 3.39
C GLN A 169 10.59 -7.07 4.01
N ALA A 170 9.43 -7.26 3.38
CA ALA A 170 8.43 -8.18 3.88
C ALA A 170 8.87 -9.65 3.76
N THR A 171 9.53 -10.02 2.66
CA THR A 171 10.15 -11.35 2.49
C THR A 171 11.24 -11.60 3.52
N ARG A 172 12.06 -10.60 3.81
CA ARG A 172 13.10 -10.69 4.85
C ARG A 172 12.48 -10.89 6.23
N ARG A 173 11.46 -10.10 6.60
CA ARG A 173 10.74 -10.27 7.87
C ARG A 173 10.10 -11.65 7.97
N GLN A 174 9.55 -12.16 6.88
CA GLN A 174 8.97 -13.50 6.83
C GLN A 174 10.02 -14.58 7.08
N ARG A 175 11.18 -14.51 6.42
CA ARG A 175 12.30 -15.46 6.66
C ARG A 175 12.81 -15.41 8.09
N GLU A 176 13.04 -14.21 8.64
CA GLU A 176 13.50 -14.05 10.03
C GLU A 176 12.48 -14.64 11.03
N PHE A 177 11.18 -14.55 10.73
CA PHE A 177 10.13 -15.13 11.54
C PHE A 177 10.09 -16.66 11.44
N GLU A 178 10.20 -17.21 10.23
CA GLU A 178 10.28 -18.66 9.97
C GLU A 178 11.51 -19.29 10.64
N GLU A 179 12.69 -18.66 10.54
CA GLU A 179 13.92 -19.10 11.20
C GLU A 179 13.79 -19.12 12.72
N ARG A 180 13.17 -18.08 13.32
CA ARG A 180 12.93 -18.04 14.77
C ARG A 180 11.97 -19.12 15.23
N GLN A 181 10.90 -19.36 14.47
CA GLN A 181 9.97 -20.45 14.77
C GLN A 181 10.65 -21.81 14.69
N GLN A 182 11.46 -22.03 13.66
CA GLN A 182 12.21 -23.28 13.49
C GLN A 182 13.22 -23.48 14.62
N ALA A 183 14.01 -22.45 14.95
CA ALA A 183 14.97 -22.52 16.06
C ALA A 183 14.29 -22.80 17.41
N HIS A 184 13.13 -22.18 17.66
CA HIS A 184 12.34 -22.45 18.87
C HIS A 184 11.83 -23.89 18.89
N ARG A 185 11.36 -24.41 17.74
CA ARG A 185 10.91 -25.81 17.61
C ARG A 185 12.06 -26.79 17.86
N ASP A 186 13.21 -26.58 17.24
CA ASP A 186 14.39 -27.44 17.39
C ASP A 186 14.92 -27.41 18.83
N GLN A 187 14.88 -26.26 19.51
CA GLN A 187 15.28 -26.15 20.91
C GLN A 187 14.32 -26.91 21.85
N MET A 188 13.01 -26.85 21.58
CA MET A 188 12.02 -27.61 22.35
C MET A 188 12.18 -29.12 22.13
N GLU A 189 12.49 -29.54 20.90
CA GLU A 189 12.76 -30.95 20.58
C GLU A 189 14.01 -31.46 21.30
N ARG A 190 15.13 -30.72 21.25
CA ARG A 190 16.35 -31.08 21.98
C ARG A 190 16.13 -31.17 23.50
N ARG A 191 15.41 -30.20 24.09
CA ARG A 191 15.07 -30.25 25.52
C ARG A 191 14.22 -31.48 25.86
N ALA A 192 13.27 -31.84 25.01
CA ALA A 192 12.44 -33.03 25.21
C ALA A 192 13.26 -34.32 25.07
N GLU A 193 14.21 -34.37 24.13
CA GLU A 193 15.14 -35.50 23.97
C GLU A 193 16.07 -35.65 25.19
N GLU A 194 16.67 -34.55 25.67
CA GLU A 194 17.51 -34.53 26.88
C GLU A 194 16.71 -34.99 28.12
N GLU A 195 15.48 -34.52 28.28
CA GLU A 195 14.59 -34.94 29.37
C GLU A 195 14.22 -36.44 29.26
N ALA A 196 13.94 -36.92 28.05
CA ALA A 196 13.67 -38.34 27.80
C ALA A 196 14.90 -39.22 28.06
N GLU A 197 16.09 -38.78 27.69
CA GLU A 197 17.35 -39.49 27.93
C GLU A 197 17.72 -39.52 29.43
N MET A 198 17.55 -38.39 30.14
CA MET A 198 17.71 -38.33 31.59
C MET A 198 16.75 -39.31 32.28
N ARG A 199 15.49 -39.34 31.85
CA ARG A 199 14.48 -40.26 32.37
C ARG A 199 14.83 -41.74 32.10
N ARG A 200 15.45 -42.05 30.96
CA ARG A 200 15.98 -43.41 30.67
C ARG A 200 17.17 -43.76 31.56
N HIS A 201 18.10 -42.84 31.79
CA HIS A 201 19.26 -43.07 32.67
C HIS A 201 18.84 -43.32 34.12
N LEU A 202 17.84 -42.60 34.63
CA LEU A 202 17.26 -42.86 35.96
C LEU A 202 16.56 -44.23 36.10
N HIS A 203 16.17 -44.87 34.99
CA HIS A 203 15.50 -46.17 34.99
C HIS A 203 16.44 -47.35 34.64
N GLN A 204 17.75 -47.15 34.53
CA GLN A 204 18.68 -48.29 34.40
C GLN A 204 18.80 -49.05 35.74
N PRO A 205 18.55 -50.38 35.78
CA PRO A 205 18.75 -51.17 36.99
C PRO A 205 20.25 -51.30 37.29
N SER A 206 20.63 -51.13 38.56
CA SER A 206 22.02 -51.24 39.01
C SER A 206 22.64 -52.59 38.62
N PRO A 207 23.91 -52.64 38.18
CA PRO A 207 24.56 -53.90 37.87
C PRO A 207 24.63 -54.73 39.15
N SER A 208 23.92 -55.85 39.16
CA SER A 208 23.99 -56.82 40.25
C SER A 208 25.43 -57.27 40.42
N ALA A 209 26.01 -56.95 41.58
CA ALA A 209 27.29 -57.48 42.00
C ALA A 209 27.21 -59.01 41.92
N SER A 210 28.01 -59.58 41.01
CA SER A 210 28.23 -61.02 40.91
C SER A 210 28.88 -61.48 42.20
N SER A 211 28.09 -62.10 43.08
CA SER A 211 28.59 -62.86 44.22
C SER A 211 29.31 -64.10 43.71
N SER A 212 30.50 -64.30 44.25
CA SER A 212 31.40 -65.43 44.10
C SER A 212 30.71 -66.79 44.27
N ASP A 213 31.19 -67.77 43.50
CA ASP A 213 31.36 -69.17 43.91
C ASP A 213 32.73 -69.66 43.39
#